data_AF-A0A4V2QDH4-F1
#
_entry.id   AF-A0A4V2QDH4-F1
#
_cell.length_a   1.000
_cell.length_b   1.000
_cell.length_c   1.000
_cell.angle_alpha   90.00
_cell.angle_beta   90.00
_cell.angle_gamma   90.00
#
_symmetry.space_group_name_H-M   'P 1'
#
loop_
_entity.id
_entity.type
_entity.pdbx_description
1 polymer ?
#
loop_
_entity_poly.entity_id
_entity_poly.type
_entity_poly.pdbx_seq_one_letter_code
_entity_poly.pdbx_strand_id
1 'polypeptide(L)'
;MKTIKKSLNLFFVALICSASLLTFNACSKDDDSDEIISNSEDIAITGTNISGTAEGDTDNTGYDEDDLVENATFENTIQIVFSNTSATITNPVPNDVVITQNGADVTINSTISAVAYEVSGTTADGMLKIYSDKKFKLALNDLSITNADGPAINIQSSKTSFVVLEGTNNLTDASTYSNIPDDEDAKAAFFSEGQLVFSGSGALNVAGLYKHGIASDDYVRVISGTITITEAASDGIHTNDYIIVDGGTINLTVDSDGLDCEEGYIIINDGTFIINAADDGIAASYDIDDEEEPDDTITPYVTINGGDFTINTSEGEGIEAKGVMTINDGRININSYDDGLNSGGNLYINGGDIYVYTTLNDAIDSNTGITVTGGTTIAIAVRVDEPDGSFDCDGNIFKITGGTILGLGLNTSFPTESVSTQNSVIFDGINANQILNIQSEDGTEALTYEVPNRVTTIIYSNAKLEIGQTYKIYTGGTVSNGTEVNGLYTSGTYSGGTDSGDSFTINSTVTQIGGEMGPTGEPGTSGPGGPGGN
;
A
#
# COMPACT_ATOMS: atom_id res chain seq x y z
N MET A 1 77.66 47.24 7.40
CA MET A 1 77.46 45.84 7.00
C MET A 1 76.06 45.76 6.37
N LYS A 2 76.01 45.59 5.04
CA LYS A 2 74.86 45.61 4.10
C LYS A 2 74.02 46.92 4.10
N THR A 3 74.45 47.99 3.41
CA THR A 3 74.41 48.26 1.94
C THR A 3 72.94 48.35 1.43
N ILE A 4 72.31 49.55 1.31
CA ILE A 4 72.32 50.49 0.13
C ILE A 4 71.49 49.87 -1.03
N LYS A 5 70.50 50.49 -1.70
CA LYS A 5 70.16 51.91 -1.98
C LYS A 5 68.78 51.97 -2.70
N LYS A 6 68.05 53.09 -2.49
CA LYS A 6 67.36 53.99 -3.47
C LYS A 6 66.34 53.38 -4.46
N SER A 7 65.28 54.04 -4.90
CA SER A 7 64.61 55.35 -4.74
C SER A 7 63.54 55.36 -5.85
N LEU A 8 62.37 55.99 -5.74
CA LEU A 8 62.04 57.32 -6.30
C LEU A 8 60.56 57.56 -5.95
N ASN A 9 60.21 58.59 -5.16
CA ASN A 9 59.61 59.88 -5.58
C ASN A 9 58.35 59.72 -6.47
N LEU A 10 57.24 60.42 -6.32
CA LEU A 10 56.92 61.79 -5.86
C LEU A 10 55.35 61.82 -5.77
N PHE A 11 54.70 62.39 -4.74
CA PHE A 11 54.01 63.71 -4.78
C PHE A 11 53.00 63.85 -5.95
N PHE A 12 51.78 64.41 -5.87
CA PHE A 12 51.06 65.23 -4.89
C PHE A 12 49.69 65.57 -5.52
N VAL A 13 48.69 65.95 -4.70
CA VAL A 13 47.67 67.02 -4.94
C VAL A 13 46.69 66.86 -6.12
N ALA A 14 45.39 66.65 -5.89
CA ALA A 14 44.34 67.56 -5.35
C ALA A 14 43.97 68.74 -6.28
N LEU A 15 42.72 68.73 -6.79
CA LEU A 15 41.83 69.88 -7.09
C LEU A 15 40.61 69.32 -7.85
N ILE A 16 39.38 69.28 -7.31
CA ILE A 16 38.35 70.34 -7.20
C ILE A 16 37.93 70.97 -8.54
N CYS A 17 36.60 71.17 -8.66
CA CYS A 17 35.81 71.94 -9.64
C CYS A 17 35.32 71.16 -10.86
N SER A 18 34.12 71.39 -11.42
CA SER A 18 32.87 72.05 -11.01
C SER A 18 31.96 72.00 -12.26
N ALA A 19 30.64 72.16 -12.06
CA ALA A 19 29.65 72.56 -13.08
C ALA A 19 29.30 71.50 -14.14
N SER A 20 28.09 71.39 -14.70
CA SER A 20 26.82 72.13 -14.59
C SER A 20 25.77 71.37 -15.42
N LEU A 21 24.49 71.57 -15.08
CA LEU A 21 23.27 71.21 -15.81
C LEU A 21 23.39 71.22 -17.34
N LEU A 22 22.85 70.19 -18.00
CA LEU A 22 22.13 70.27 -19.28
C LEU A 22 20.99 69.24 -19.31
N THR A 23 19.76 69.72 -19.43
CA THR A 23 18.57 68.96 -19.78
C THR A 23 18.52 68.74 -21.29
N PHE A 24 18.29 67.51 -21.75
CA PHE A 24 17.80 67.21 -23.09
C PHE A 24 16.60 66.27 -23.00
N ASN A 25 15.45 66.74 -23.50
CA ASN A 25 14.34 65.90 -23.92
C ASN A 25 14.68 65.32 -25.30
N ALA A 26 14.58 64.00 -25.44
CA ALA A 26 14.53 63.32 -26.74
C ALA A 26 13.56 62.14 -26.64
N CYS A 27 12.40 62.28 -27.27
CA CYS A 27 11.55 61.13 -27.64
C CYS A 27 12.26 60.32 -28.72
N SER A 28 12.31 59.00 -28.55
CA SER A 28 12.55 58.06 -29.65
C SER A 28 12.22 56.63 -29.23
N LYS A 29 11.11 56.14 -29.82
CA LYS A 29 10.81 54.76 -30.21
C LYS A 29 10.32 53.78 -29.16
N ASP A 30 9.19 53.17 -29.52
CA ASP A 30 8.63 51.94 -29.01
C ASP A 30 9.74 50.87 -28.92
N ASP A 31 10.08 50.50 -27.69
CA ASP A 31 10.73 49.23 -27.40
C ASP A 31 9.61 48.26 -27.00
N ASP A 32 9.57 47.13 -27.71
CA ASP A 32 8.84 45.94 -27.31
C ASP A 32 9.06 45.71 -25.81
N SER A 33 7.96 45.52 -25.08
CA SER A 33 8.03 45.07 -23.70
C SER A 33 8.66 43.67 -23.67
N ASP A 34 9.95 43.62 -23.36
CA ASP A 34 10.54 42.44 -22.73
C ASP A 34 9.66 42.13 -21.50
N GLU A 35 8.87 41.06 -21.58
CA GLU A 35 8.27 40.48 -20.39
C GLU A 35 9.40 40.15 -19.43
N ILE A 36 9.47 40.91 -18.34
CA ILE A 36 10.35 40.59 -17.22
C ILE A 36 9.81 39.28 -16.65
N ILE A 37 10.46 38.17 -17.00
CA ILE A 37 10.24 36.87 -16.37
C ILE A 37 10.53 37.06 -14.89
N SER A 38 9.46 37.17 -14.08
CA SER A 38 9.58 37.32 -12.63
C SER A 38 9.91 35.96 -12.03
N ASN A 39 11.12 35.82 -11.52
CA ASN A 39 11.46 34.68 -10.67
C ASN A 39 10.65 34.76 -9.37
N SER A 40 10.25 33.61 -8.82
CA SER A 40 9.65 33.58 -7.48
C SER A 40 10.62 34.16 -6.44
N GLU A 41 10.08 34.92 -5.48
CA GLU A 41 10.82 35.22 -4.25
C GLU A 41 11.06 33.93 -3.45
N ASP A 42 11.84 34.00 -2.37
CA ASP A 42 12.02 32.86 -1.48
C ASP A 42 10.69 32.57 -0.75
N ILE A 43 10.11 31.40 -0.99
CA ILE A 43 8.82 30.98 -0.46
C ILE A 43 9.03 29.93 0.63
N ALA A 44 8.48 30.17 1.81
CA ALA A 44 8.47 29.18 2.88
C ALA A 44 7.40 28.11 2.62
N ILE A 45 7.81 26.84 2.63
CA ILE A 45 6.93 25.69 2.44
C ILE A 45 6.34 25.27 3.78
N THR A 46 5.05 24.94 3.80
CA THR A 46 4.36 24.52 5.04
C THR A 46 3.61 23.20 4.85
N GLY A 47 3.62 22.33 5.86
CA GLY A 47 2.73 21.17 5.91
C GLY A 47 1.39 21.61 6.51
N THR A 48 0.33 21.64 5.70
CA THR A 48 -1.03 21.88 6.21
C THR A 48 -1.93 20.78 5.68
N ASN A 49 -2.55 20.04 6.59
CA ASN A 49 -3.54 19.03 6.27
C ASN A 49 -4.71 19.16 7.25
N ILE A 50 -5.94 19.01 6.76
CA ILE A 50 -7.16 19.04 7.57
C ILE A 50 -7.93 17.75 7.34
N SER A 51 -8.72 17.31 8.30
CA SER A 51 -9.61 16.15 8.13
C SER A 51 -11.07 16.55 8.26
N GLY A 52 -11.91 15.95 7.41
CA GLY A 52 -13.34 15.89 7.51
C GLY A 52 -13.80 14.81 8.52
N THR A 53 -15.07 14.42 8.42
CA THR A 53 -15.59 13.28 9.19
C THR A 53 -15.34 12.01 8.41
N ALA A 54 -14.69 11.02 9.03
CA ALA A 54 -14.44 9.72 8.42
C ALA A 54 -15.74 9.02 7.99
N GLU A 55 -15.70 8.32 6.85
CA GLU A 55 -16.82 7.59 6.25
C GLU A 55 -16.39 6.17 5.87
N GLY A 56 -17.36 5.29 5.56
CA GLY A 56 -17.10 3.87 5.37
C GLY A 56 -16.98 3.12 6.70
N ASP A 57 -16.15 2.08 6.72
CA ASP A 57 -15.88 1.28 7.91
C ASP A 57 -14.71 1.88 8.71
N THR A 58 -15.02 2.57 9.82
CA THR A 58 -14.05 3.40 10.56
C THR A 58 -13.50 2.77 11.84
N ASP A 59 -14.06 1.64 12.27
CA ASP A 59 -13.77 1.05 13.59
C ASP A 59 -13.80 -0.47 13.63
N ASN A 60 -14.03 -1.15 12.50
CA ASN A 60 -13.94 -2.60 12.44
C ASN A 60 -12.48 -3.06 12.47
N THR A 61 -12.15 -3.82 13.50
CA THR A 61 -10.83 -4.44 13.66
C THR A 61 -10.88 -5.96 13.54
N GLY A 62 -12.04 -6.55 13.22
CA GLY A 62 -12.22 -7.99 13.27
C GLY A 62 -11.94 -8.60 14.66
N TYR A 63 -12.15 -7.84 15.74
CA TYR A 63 -11.82 -8.32 17.09
C TYR A 63 -12.73 -9.48 17.50
N ASP A 64 -12.13 -10.66 17.62
CA ASP A 64 -12.68 -11.80 18.35
C ASP A 64 -11.80 -12.16 19.56
N GLU A 65 -12.42 -12.33 20.73
CA GLU A 65 -11.74 -12.78 21.95
C GLU A 65 -11.36 -14.27 21.89
N ASP A 66 -12.03 -15.05 21.03
CA ASP A 66 -11.81 -16.49 20.86
C ASP A 66 -10.53 -16.82 20.04
N ASP A 67 -9.95 -15.81 19.37
CA ASP A 67 -8.67 -15.86 18.67
C ASP A 67 -7.46 -15.65 19.58
N LEU A 68 -7.68 -15.14 20.79
CA LEU A 68 -6.59 -14.85 21.71
C LEU A 68 -6.12 -16.14 22.38
N VAL A 69 -4.88 -16.55 22.10
CA VAL A 69 -4.28 -17.76 22.69
C VAL A 69 -4.25 -17.71 24.22
N GLU A 70 -4.16 -16.51 24.81
CA GLU A 70 -4.23 -16.29 26.26
C GLU A 70 -5.60 -16.57 26.88
N ASN A 71 -6.67 -16.57 26.09
CA ASN A 71 -8.01 -16.94 26.52
C ASN A 71 -8.24 -18.46 26.43
N ALA A 72 -7.31 -19.20 25.82
CA ALA A 72 -7.31 -20.65 25.79
C ALA A 72 -6.41 -21.24 26.89
N THR A 73 -6.76 -22.44 27.35
CA THR A 73 -5.97 -23.19 28.35
C THR A 73 -5.45 -24.49 27.76
N PHE A 74 -4.17 -24.80 28.01
CA PHE A 74 -3.52 -26.03 27.57
C PHE A 74 -2.92 -26.77 28.76
N GLU A 75 -3.46 -27.95 29.08
CA GLU A 75 -3.08 -28.75 30.25
C GLU A 75 -2.12 -29.90 29.88
N ASN A 76 -2.16 -30.34 28.62
CA ASN A 76 -1.36 -31.44 28.11
C ASN A 76 -0.39 -30.93 27.05
N THR A 77 0.91 -31.01 27.33
CA THR A 77 1.95 -30.65 26.36
C THR A 77 2.55 -31.91 25.76
N ILE A 78 2.53 -31.98 24.43
CA ILE A 78 3.17 -33.02 23.63
C ILE A 78 4.37 -32.40 22.94
N GLN A 79 5.54 -33.02 23.08
CA GLN A 79 6.78 -32.55 22.43
C GLN A 79 7.14 -33.43 21.25
N ILE A 80 7.43 -32.80 20.11
CA ILE A 80 7.83 -33.44 18.87
C ILE A 80 9.13 -32.77 18.40
N VAL A 81 10.20 -33.55 18.32
CA VAL A 81 11.52 -33.06 17.90
C VAL A 81 11.98 -33.82 16.67
N PHE A 82 11.94 -33.17 15.50
CA PHE A 82 12.46 -33.72 14.26
C PHE A 82 13.99 -33.80 14.28
N SER A 83 14.52 -34.91 13.79
CA SER A 83 15.94 -35.19 13.73
C SER A 83 16.25 -36.04 12.50
N ASN A 84 16.58 -35.35 11.40
CA ASN A 84 16.86 -35.93 10.10
C ASN A 84 15.65 -36.78 9.63
N THR A 85 15.81 -38.09 9.48
CA THR A 85 14.80 -39.00 8.92
C THR A 85 13.81 -39.55 9.97
N SER A 86 13.68 -38.91 11.13
CA SER A 86 12.79 -39.36 12.21
C SER A 86 12.39 -38.23 13.15
N ALA A 87 11.40 -38.45 14.02
CA ALA A 87 11.08 -37.57 15.14
C ALA A 87 11.18 -38.31 16.49
N THR A 88 11.48 -37.55 17.56
CA THR A 88 11.33 -37.99 18.96
C THR A 88 10.05 -37.41 19.53
N ILE A 89 9.18 -38.25 20.10
CA ILE A 89 7.86 -37.86 20.58
C ILE A 89 7.74 -38.14 22.09
N THR A 90 7.37 -37.12 22.86
CA THR A 90 6.98 -37.25 24.27
C THR A 90 5.51 -36.92 24.41
N ASN A 91 4.69 -37.93 24.72
CA ASN A 91 3.24 -37.80 24.82
C ASN A 91 2.74 -38.29 26.19
N PRO A 92 2.28 -37.39 27.08
CA PRO A 92 1.77 -37.77 28.41
C PRO A 92 0.37 -38.40 28.40
N VAL A 93 -0.35 -38.30 27.27
CA VAL A 93 -1.75 -38.72 27.11
C VAL A 93 -1.96 -39.64 25.89
N PRO A 94 -1.20 -40.75 25.76
CA PRO A 94 -1.16 -41.57 24.55
C PRO A 94 -2.45 -42.35 24.23
N ASN A 95 -3.40 -42.41 25.18
CA ASN A 95 -4.70 -43.02 24.93
C ASN A 95 -5.69 -42.05 24.26
N ASP A 96 -5.50 -40.75 24.48
CA ASP A 96 -6.41 -39.68 24.06
C ASP A 96 -5.86 -38.93 22.85
N VAL A 97 -4.54 -38.87 22.73
CA VAL A 97 -3.80 -38.37 21.57
C VAL A 97 -2.95 -39.50 21.00
N VAL A 98 -3.39 -40.07 19.89
CA VAL A 98 -2.70 -41.16 19.21
C VAL A 98 -1.78 -40.56 18.16
N ILE A 99 -0.49 -40.89 18.23
CA ILE A 99 0.52 -40.39 17.29
C ILE A 99 1.14 -41.58 16.56
N THR A 100 1.07 -41.56 15.24
CA THR A 100 1.76 -42.52 14.37
C THR A 100 2.93 -41.84 13.68
N GLN A 101 4.01 -42.60 13.48
CA GLN A 101 5.20 -42.11 12.82
C GLN A 101 5.70 -43.12 11.78
N ASN A 102 5.97 -42.66 10.57
CA ASN A 102 6.67 -43.41 9.53
C ASN A 102 7.85 -42.56 9.04
N GLY A 103 9.08 -42.94 9.37
CA GLY A 103 10.22 -42.04 9.15
C GLY A 103 10.05 -40.73 9.93
N ALA A 104 10.11 -39.59 9.24
CA ALA A 104 9.80 -38.27 9.79
C ALA A 104 8.38 -37.79 9.43
N ASP A 105 7.49 -38.66 8.94
CA ASP A 105 6.07 -38.31 8.84
C ASP A 105 5.41 -38.58 10.17
N VAL A 106 4.91 -37.53 10.82
CA VAL A 106 4.23 -37.58 12.12
C VAL A 106 2.76 -37.23 11.90
N THR A 107 1.88 -38.17 12.23
CA THR A 107 0.42 -37.97 12.18
C THR A 107 -0.17 -38.04 13.57
N ILE A 108 -0.93 -37.02 13.95
CA ILE A 108 -1.53 -36.84 15.26
C ILE A 108 -3.05 -36.97 15.13
N ASN A 109 -3.67 -37.77 15.99
CA ASN A 109 -5.12 -37.83 16.16
C ASN A 109 -5.46 -37.51 17.61
N SER A 110 -6.05 -36.33 17.85
CA SER A 110 -6.48 -35.89 19.18
C SER A 110 -7.99 -35.99 19.36
N THR A 111 -8.42 -36.43 20.54
CA THR A 111 -9.84 -36.51 20.93
C THR A 111 -10.18 -35.66 22.16
N ILE A 112 -9.21 -34.94 22.69
CA ILE A 112 -9.34 -34.13 23.91
C ILE A 112 -8.96 -32.67 23.66
N SER A 113 -9.54 -31.77 24.45
CA SER A 113 -9.23 -30.34 24.44
C SER A 113 -7.95 -30.05 25.23
N ALA A 114 -7.52 -28.79 25.21
CA ALA A 114 -6.42 -28.28 26.04
C ALA A 114 -5.08 -29.01 25.78
N VAL A 115 -4.80 -29.29 24.50
CA VAL A 115 -3.54 -29.88 24.04
C VAL A 115 -2.67 -28.80 23.40
N ALA A 116 -1.40 -28.76 23.79
CA ALA A 116 -0.35 -28.00 23.13
C ALA A 116 0.67 -28.94 22.49
N TYR A 117 1.00 -28.69 21.23
CA TYR A 117 2.08 -29.34 20.51
C TYR A 117 3.28 -28.39 20.48
N GLU A 118 4.38 -28.79 21.11
CA GLU A 118 5.67 -28.09 21.04
C GLU A 118 6.54 -28.81 20.01
N VAL A 119 6.74 -28.18 18.84
CA VAL A 119 7.36 -28.79 17.67
C VAL A 119 8.65 -28.07 17.33
N SER A 120 9.73 -28.84 17.16
CA SER A 120 11.08 -28.30 16.92
C SER A 120 11.95 -29.25 16.09
N GLY A 121 13.15 -28.82 15.75
CA GLY A 121 14.16 -29.66 15.10
C GLY A 121 14.06 -29.65 13.59
N THR A 122 14.78 -30.54 12.91
CA THR A 122 14.96 -30.47 11.45
C THR A 122 14.75 -31.82 10.77
N THR A 123 14.00 -31.82 9.67
CA THR A 123 13.90 -32.92 8.72
C THR A 123 13.94 -32.39 7.28
N ALA A 124 14.51 -33.18 6.37
CA ALA A 124 14.58 -32.87 4.94
C ALA A 124 13.58 -33.67 4.12
N ASP A 125 12.82 -34.56 4.77
CA ASP A 125 11.84 -35.44 4.16
C ASP A 125 10.88 -35.91 5.27
N GLY A 126 9.90 -35.07 5.58
CA GLY A 126 8.89 -35.37 6.60
C GLY A 126 7.71 -34.41 6.57
N MET A 127 6.69 -34.76 7.35
CA MET A 127 5.42 -34.03 7.45
C MET A 127 4.95 -33.96 8.90
N LEU A 128 4.31 -32.86 9.29
CA LEU A 128 3.46 -32.82 10.48
C LEU A 128 1.99 -32.76 10.06
N LYS A 129 1.22 -33.80 10.42
CA LYS A 129 -0.21 -33.87 10.15
C LYS A 129 -1.03 -33.95 11.43
N ILE A 130 -2.10 -33.16 11.54
CA ILE A 130 -2.91 -33.08 12.77
C ILE A 130 -4.40 -33.22 12.46
N TYR A 131 -5.06 -34.18 13.09
CA TYR A 131 -6.51 -34.27 13.21
C TYR A 131 -6.92 -33.96 14.65
N SER A 132 -7.92 -33.09 14.79
CA SER A 132 -8.52 -32.74 16.08
C SER A 132 -9.96 -32.27 15.87
N ASP A 133 -10.84 -32.60 16.81
CA ASP A 133 -12.18 -32.00 16.86
C ASP A 133 -12.27 -30.88 17.92
N LYS A 134 -11.12 -30.41 18.41
CA LYS A 134 -10.94 -29.36 19.42
C LYS A 134 -9.91 -28.32 18.98
N LYS A 135 -10.04 -27.09 19.49
CA LYS A 135 -8.99 -26.06 19.41
C LYS A 135 -7.70 -26.56 20.08
N PHE A 136 -6.54 -26.22 19.55
CA PHE A 136 -5.23 -26.61 20.11
C PHE A 136 -4.17 -25.53 19.88
N LYS A 137 -3.08 -25.60 20.65
CA LYS A 137 -1.90 -24.78 20.43
C LYS A 137 -0.86 -25.55 19.63
N LEU A 138 -0.26 -24.91 18.64
CA LEU A 138 0.88 -25.39 17.88
C LEU A 138 2.04 -24.40 18.05
N ALA A 139 2.98 -24.70 18.93
CA ALA A 139 4.20 -23.91 19.09
C ALA A 139 5.28 -24.43 18.15
N LEU A 140 5.78 -23.57 17.27
CA LEU A 140 6.90 -23.85 16.37
C LEU A 140 8.15 -23.19 16.94
N ASN A 141 9.19 -23.97 17.25
CA ASN A 141 10.41 -23.47 17.86
C ASN A 141 11.65 -24.05 17.18
N ASP A 142 12.33 -23.23 16.37
CA ASP A 142 13.47 -23.64 15.55
C ASP A 142 13.15 -24.91 14.72
N LEU A 143 11.93 -24.95 14.16
CA LEU A 143 11.44 -26.04 13.33
C LEU A 143 11.90 -25.86 11.88
N SER A 144 12.38 -26.93 11.25
CA SER A 144 12.61 -26.94 9.81
C SER A 144 12.11 -28.24 9.20
N ILE A 145 11.09 -28.16 8.35
CA ILE A 145 10.50 -29.30 7.66
C ILE A 145 10.57 -29.02 6.15
N THR A 146 11.27 -29.89 5.43
CA THR A 146 11.05 -30.06 3.99
C THR A 146 10.26 -31.36 3.79
N ASN A 147 9.17 -31.28 3.03
CA ASN A 147 8.44 -32.45 2.53
C ASN A 147 8.72 -32.60 1.03
N ALA A 148 9.11 -33.80 0.58
CA ALA A 148 9.46 -34.06 -0.81
C ALA A 148 8.29 -34.55 -1.68
N ASP A 149 7.13 -34.88 -1.09
CA ASP A 149 5.96 -35.41 -1.81
C ASP A 149 4.59 -34.91 -1.31
N GLY A 150 4.56 -33.89 -0.45
CA GLY A 150 3.36 -33.31 0.14
C GLY A 150 3.60 -31.98 0.87
N PRO A 151 2.63 -31.51 1.68
CA PRO A 151 2.75 -30.31 2.50
C PRO A 151 3.71 -30.52 3.69
N ALA A 152 4.35 -29.45 4.18
CA ALA A 152 5.20 -29.53 5.38
C ALA A 152 4.37 -29.67 6.66
N ILE A 153 3.30 -28.87 6.78
CA ILE A 153 2.29 -28.97 7.84
C ILE A 153 0.91 -29.06 7.20
N ASN A 154 0.14 -30.08 7.56
CA ASN A 154 -1.24 -30.28 7.12
C ASN A 154 -2.17 -30.49 8.32
N ILE A 155 -3.03 -29.51 8.58
CA ILE A 155 -4.00 -29.53 9.67
C ILE A 155 -5.38 -29.90 9.12
N GLN A 156 -5.82 -31.10 9.46
CA GLN A 156 -7.11 -31.68 9.09
C GLN A 156 -8.11 -31.51 10.24
N SER A 157 -8.36 -30.25 10.62
CA SER A 157 -9.18 -29.85 11.76
C SER A 157 -9.88 -28.54 11.48
N SER A 158 -11.21 -28.54 11.48
CA SER A 158 -12.06 -27.33 11.36
C SER A 158 -12.14 -26.49 12.65
N LYS A 159 -11.05 -26.47 13.43
CA LYS A 159 -10.97 -25.86 14.76
C LYS A 159 -9.69 -25.05 14.87
N THR A 160 -9.74 -24.02 15.71
CA THR A 160 -8.67 -23.03 15.81
C THR A 160 -7.35 -23.67 16.19
N SER A 161 -6.37 -23.43 15.34
CA SER A 161 -4.96 -23.73 15.56
C SER A 161 -4.27 -22.45 16.02
N PHE A 162 -3.99 -22.33 17.32
CA PHE A 162 -3.20 -21.23 17.85
C PHE A 162 -1.72 -21.48 17.55
N VAL A 163 -1.21 -20.91 16.46
CA VAL A 163 0.17 -21.05 16.02
C VAL A 163 1.05 -20.03 16.75
N VAL A 164 1.95 -20.52 17.60
CA VAL A 164 2.88 -19.66 18.36
C VAL A 164 4.28 -19.81 17.76
N LEU A 165 4.78 -18.73 17.16
CA LEU A 165 6.09 -18.67 16.53
C LEU A 165 7.17 -18.31 17.55
N GLU A 166 8.13 -19.21 17.72
CA GLU A 166 9.36 -19.03 18.49
C GLU A 166 10.58 -19.35 17.59
N GLY A 167 11.72 -18.71 17.86
CA GLY A 167 12.94 -18.97 17.09
C GLY A 167 12.78 -18.68 15.59
N THR A 168 13.40 -19.49 14.73
CA THR A 168 13.26 -19.38 13.27
C THR A 168 12.77 -20.69 12.67
N ASN A 169 11.59 -20.66 12.06
CA ASN A 169 10.92 -21.82 11.50
C ASN A 169 10.98 -21.79 9.97
N ASN A 170 11.18 -22.94 9.33
CA ASN A 170 11.30 -23.05 7.87
C ASN A 170 10.46 -24.21 7.35
N LEU A 171 9.50 -23.92 6.48
CA LEU A 171 8.61 -24.91 5.87
C LEU A 171 8.82 -24.90 4.36
N THR A 172 8.95 -26.09 3.77
CA THR A 172 9.01 -26.25 2.32
C THR A 172 8.25 -27.51 1.95
N ASP A 173 7.34 -27.41 1.01
CA ASP A 173 6.60 -28.54 0.47
C ASP A 173 7.20 -29.04 -0.85
N ALA A 174 6.54 -30.03 -1.44
CA ALA A 174 6.86 -30.52 -2.76
C ALA A 174 6.17 -29.68 -3.84
N SER A 175 6.71 -29.64 -5.06
CA SER A 175 6.03 -29.01 -6.21
C SER A 175 4.80 -29.79 -6.71
N THR A 176 4.57 -30.99 -6.18
CA THR A 176 3.42 -31.84 -6.51
C THR A 176 3.09 -32.68 -5.29
N TYR A 177 1.82 -32.74 -4.90
CA TYR A 177 1.40 -33.60 -3.81
C TYR A 177 0.97 -34.96 -4.32
N SER A 178 1.40 -36.00 -3.59
CA SER A 178 1.02 -37.37 -3.88
C SER A 178 0.22 -37.96 -2.72
N ASN A 179 -0.77 -38.80 -3.02
CA ASN A 179 -1.51 -39.56 -2.02
C ASN A 179 -2.27 -38.72 -0.98
N ILE A 180 -2.78 -37.53 -1.35
CA ILE A 180 -3.78 -36.84 -0.53
C ILE A 180 -5.09 -37.67 -0.57
N PRO A 181 -5.64 -38.10 0.58
CA PRO A 181 -6.92 -38.79 0.65
C PRO A 181 -8.06 -37.95 0.04
N ASP A 182 -9.06 -38.61 -0.55
CA ASP A 182 -10.18 -37.93 -1.23
C ASP A 182 -11.05 -37.06 -0.29
N ASP A 183 -10.99 -37.30 1.02
CA ASP A 183 -11.75 -36.61 2.06
C ASP A 183 -10.93 -35.55 2.82
N GLU A 184 -9.77 -35.18 2.28
CA GLU A 184 -8.85 -34.22 2.87
C GLU A 184 -8.34 -33.25 1.83
N ASP A 185 -7.88 -32.09 2.30
CA ASP A 185 -7.23 -31.13 1.46
C ASP A 185 -5.76 -30.87 1.84
N ALA A 186 -5.02 -30.34 0.87
CA ALA A 186 -3.66 -29.88 0.99
C ALA A 186 -3.35 -28.94 -0.17
N LYS A 187 -3.54 -27.63 0.06
CA LYS A 187 -3.32 -26.58 -0.94
C LYS A 187 -2.09 -25.71 -0.67
N ALA A 188 -1.31 -26.00 0.39
CA ALA A 188 -0.20 -25.14 0.80
C ALA A 188 0.88 -25.86 1.59
N ALA A 189 2.08 -25.27 1.64
CA ALA A 189 3.15 -25.78 2.49
C ALA A 189 2.78 -25.79 3.97
N PHE A 190 1.97 -24.81 4.41
CA PHE A 190 1.24 -24.86 5.66
C PHE A 190 -0.27 -24.72 5.37
N PHE A 191 -0.97 -25.85 5.38
CA PHE A 191 -2.40 -25.91 5.13
C PHE A 191 -3.21 -26.21 6.40
N SER A 192 -4.44 -25.67 6.48
CA SER A 192 -5.42 -25.97 7.52
C SER A 192 -6.88 -25.92 7.03
N GLU A 193 -7.65 -26.97 7.29
CA GLU A 193 -9.12 -27.03 7.10
C GLU A 193 -9.91 -26.04 8.00
N GLY A 194 -9.22 -25.37 8.92
CA GLY A 194 -9.84 -24.45 9.86
C GLY A 194 -8.88 -23.34 10.26
N GLN A 195 -9.33 -22.53 11.21
CA GLN A 195 -8.69 -21.26 11.56
C GLN A 195 -7.20 -21.39 11.94
N LEU A 196 -6.36 -20.52 11.36
CA LEU A 196 -4.96 -20.34 11.72
C LEU A 196 -4.76 -18.99 12.42
N VAL A 197 -4.38 -19.00 13.70
CA VAL A 197 -4.12 -17.77 14.46
C VAL A 197 -2.66 -17.70 14.89
N PHE A 198 -1.89 -16.85 14.22
CA PHE A 198 -0.46 -16.65 14.43
C PHE A 198 -0.18 -15.62 15.52
N SER A 199 0.75 -15.95 16.40
CA SER A 199 1.27 -15.06 17.45
C SER A 199 2.71 -15.41 17.79
N GLY A 200 3.31 -14.64 18.71
CA GLY A 200 4.69 -14.84 19.14
C GLY A 200 5.68 -13.91 18.44
N SER A 201 6.94 -14.00 18.83
CA SER A 201 8.01 -13.11 18.34
C SER A 201 8.98 -13.80 17.38
N GLY A 202 8.75 -15.06 17.05
CA GLY A 202 9.58 -15.84 16.13
C GLY A 202 9.30 -15.51 14.67
N ALA A 203 10.11 -16.13 13.80
CA ALA A 203 9.96 -16.04 12.36
C ALA A 203 9.47 -17.37 11.77
N LEU A 204 8.67 -17.29 10.71
CA LEU A 204 8.22 -18.40 9.87
C LEU A 204 8.58 -18.07 8.42
N ASN A 205 9.51 -18.83 7.86
CA ASN A 205 9.85 -18.79 6.44
C ASN A 205 9.16 -19.96 5.73
N VAL A 206 8.48 -19.70 4.62
CA VAL A 206 7.74 -20.71 3.87
C VAL A 206 8.10 -20.63 2.39
N ALA A 207 8.28 -21.79 1.77
CA ALA A 207 8.31 -21.95 0.31
C ALA A 207 7.15 -22.90 -0.07
N GLY A 208 6.15 -22.36 -0.77
CA GLY A 208 4.96 -23.07 -1.26
C GLY A 208 5.09 -23.42 -2.74
N LEU A 209 5.80 -24.50 -3.04
CA LEU A 209 6.14 -24.92 -4.40
C LEU A 209 4.97 -25.58 -5.15
N TYR A 210 3.95 -26.08 -4.44
CA TYR A 210 2.79 -26.72 -5.07
C TYR A 210 1.73 -25.70 -5.53
N LYS A 211 1.30 -24.83 -4.60
CA LYS A 211 0.28 -23.81 -4.80
C LYS A 211 0.55 -22.64 -3.85
N HIS A 212 -0.16 -22.53 -2.73
CA HIS A 212 0.01 -21.39 -1.82
C HIS A 212 1.14 -21.59 -0.80
N GLY A 213 1.63 -20.50 -0.22
CA GLY A 213 2.54 -20.55 0.93
C GLY A 213 1.83 -21.05 2.19
N ILE A 214 0.83 -20.30 2.64
CA ILE A 214 -0.06 -20.63 3.76
C ILE A 214 -1.50 -20.61 3.22
N ALA A 215 -2.30 -21.61 3.55
CA ALA A 215 -3.71 -21.61 3.20
C ALA A 215 -4.60 -22.12 4.33
N SER A 216 -5.79 -21.53 4.43
CA SER A 216 -6.86 -21.99 5.31
C SER A 216 -8.19 -22.02 4.57
N ASP A 217 -8.95 -23.11 4.68
CA ASP A 217 -10.33 -23.15 4.17
C ASP A 217 -11.33 -22.37 5.07
N ASP A 218 -10.81 -21.63 6.05
CA ASP A 218 -11.55 -20.77 6.97
C ASP A 218 -10.81 -19.42 6.98
N TYR A 219 -10.27 -18.95 8.12
CA TYR A 219 -9.47 -17.71 8.17
C TYR A 219 -8.03 -17.85 8.65
N VAL A 220 -7.24 -16.84 8.30
CA VAL A 220 -5.90 -16.58 8.84
C VAL A 220 -5.92 -15.27 9.62
N ARG A 221 -5.45 -15.32 10.87
CA ARG A 221 -5.21 -14.13 11.67
C ARG A 221 -3.76 -14.04 12.12
N VAL A 222 -3.13 -12.89 11.92
CA VAL A 222 -1.76 -12.61 12.36
C VAL A 222 -1.78 -11.56 13.45
N ILE A 223 -1.68 -12.00 14.70
CA ILE A 223 -1.59 -11.11 15.87
C ILE A 223 -0.19 -10.48 15.94
N SER A 224 0.84 -11.31 15.75
CA SER A 224 2.25 -10.90 15.77
C SER A 224 3.16 -11.95 15.16
N GLY A 225 4.42 -11.59 14.95
CA GLY A 225 5.48 -12.47 14.45
C GLY A 225 6.06 -11.96 13.14
N THR A 226 7.00 -12.71 12.57
CA THR A 226 7.51 -12.46 11.22
C THR A 226 7.11 -13.63 10.33
N ILE A 227 6.31 -13.39 9.32
CA ILE A 227 5.96 -14.36 8.28
C ILE A 227 6.64 -13.93 7.00
N THR A 228 7.36 -14.86 6.37
CA THR A 228 8.06 -14.62 5.12
C THR A 228 7.77 -15.76 4.17
N ILE A 229 7.03 -15.47 3.10
CA ILE A 229 6.83 -16.40 2.00
C ILE A 229 7.89 -16.06 0.95
N THR A 230 8.90 -16.92 0.82
CA THR A 230 10.04 -16.66 -0.07
C THR A 230 9.74 -16.95 -1.53
N GLU A 231 8.77 -17.84 -1.77
CA GLU A 231 8.25 -18.25 -3.07
C GLU A 231 6.91 -18.98 -2.81
N ALA A 232 5.88 -18.67 -3.60
CA ALA A 232 4.67 -19.46 -3.71
C ALA A 232 4.28 -19.55 -5.19
N ALA A 233 3.90 -20.74 -5.66
CA ALA A 233 3.49 -20.97 -7.05
C ALA A 233 2.11 -20.37 -7.38
N SER A 234 1.36 -19.97 -6.36
CA SER A 234 0.13 -19.19 -6.39
C SER A 234 0.26 -18.16 -5.26
N ASP A 235 -0.71 -18.08 -4.36
CA ASP A 235 -0.76 -16.96 -3.41
C ASP A 235 0.13 -17.16 -2.19
N GLY A 236 0.51 -16.04 -1.56
CA GLY A 236 1.29 -16.06 -0.33
C GLY A 236 0.49 -16.61 0.83
N ILE A 237 -0.61 -15.94 1.14
CA ILE A 237 -1.61 -16.34 2.13
C ILE A 237 -2.97 -16.34 1.46
N HIS A 238 -3.61 -17.51 1.39
CA HIS A 238 -4.92 -17.70 0.78
C HIS A 238 -5.94 -18.19 1.81
N THR A 239 -7.13 -17.60 1.82
CA THR A 239 -8.21 -18.01 2.73
C THR A 239 -9.57 -17.91 2.07
N ASN A 240 -10.54 -18.68 2.55
CA ASN A 240 -11.92 -18.53 2.09
C ASN A 240 -12.61 -17.36 2.82
N ASP A 241 -12.60 -17.35 4.16
CA ASP A 241 -13.50 -16.49 4.93
C ASP A 241 -12.92 -15.09 5.22
N TYR A 242 -11.68 -15.01 5.74
CA TYR A 242 -11.03 -13.72 5.98
C TYR A 242 -9.53 -13.80 6.30
N ILE A 243 -8.86 -12.67 6.08
CA ILE A 243 -7.51 -12.40 6.60
C ILE A 243 -7.56 -11.21 7.55
N ILE A 244 -7.07 -11.38 8.78
CA ILE A 244 -6.91 -10.28 9.74
C ILE A 244 -5.45 -10.15 10.16
N VAL A 245 -4.86 -8.97 10.03
CA VAL A 245 -3.50 -8.69 10.51
C VAL A 245 -3.53 -7.61 11.59
N ASP A 246 -3.32 -8.00 12.84
CA ASP A 246 -3.24 -7.06 13.96
C ASP A 246 -1.86 -6.41 14.09
N GLY A 247 -0.84 -7.03 13.50
CA GLY A 247 0.53 -6.56 13.52
C GLY A 247 1.53 -7.61 13.04
N GLY A 248 2.82 -7.36 13.30
CA GLY A 248 3.92 -8.21 12.86
C GLY A 248 4.56 -7.73 11.54
N THR A 249 5.35 -8.59 10.93
CA THR A 249 6.03 -8.33 9.66
C THR A 249 5.68 -9.42 8.66
N ILE A 250 5.16 -9.03 7.50
CA ILE A 250 4.73 -9.93 6.43
C ILE A 250 5.53 -9.58 5.18
N ASN A 251 6.39 -10.50 4.73
CA ASN A 251 7.20 -10.34 3.53
C ASN A 251 6.83 -11.43 2.52
N LEU A 252 6.33 -11.04 1.35
CA LEU A 252 5.79 -11.96 0.35
C LEU A 252 6.50 -11.77 -0.99
N THR A 253 6.93 -12.87 -1.58
CA THR A 253 7.33 -12.96 -2.99
C THR A 253 6.60 -14.17 -3.58
N VAL A 254 5.71 -13.92 -4.54
CA VAL A 254 4.67 -14.88 -4.96
C VAL A 254 4.39 -14.76 -6.46
N ASP A 255 3.95 -15.85 -7.09
CA ASP A 255 3.66 -15.93 -8.52
C ASP A 255 2.19 -15.63 -8.88
N SER A 256 1.35 -15.35 -7.88
CA SER A 256 -0.03 -14.86 -8.02
C SER A 256 -0.25 -13.74 -6.98
N ASP A 257 -1.18 -13.90 -6.03
CA ASP A 257 -1.54 -12.83 -5.09
C ASP A 257 -0.72 -12.85 -3.81
N GLY A 258 -0.46 -11.68 -3.22
CA GLY A 258 0.17 -11.58 -1.91
C GLY A 258 -0.73 -12.17 -0.82
N LEU A 259 -1.83 -11.46 -0.56
CA LEU A 259 -2.91 -11.88 0.33
C LEU A 259 -4.17 -12.03 -0.49
N ASP A 260 -4.80 -13.20 -0.49
CA ASP A 260 -6.04 -13.45 -1.21
C ASP A 260 -7.11 -14.03 -0.26
N CYS A 261 -8.29 -13.42 -0.30
CA CYS A 261 -9.47 -13.88 0.39
C CYS A 261 -10.59 -14.15 -0.63
N GLU A 262 -10.83 -15.43 -0.91
CA GLU A 262 -11.68 -15.90 -2.00
C GLU A 262 -13.17 -15.57 -1.79
N GLU A 263 -13.68 -15.73 -0.57
CA GLU A 263 -15.12 -15.66 -0.25
C GLU A 263 -15.43 -14.71 0.92
N GLY A 264 -14.60 -13.66 1.09
CA GLY A 264 -14.73 -12.82 2.26
C GLY A 264 -13.87 -11.56 2.26
N TYR A 265 -13.28 -11.23 3.39
CA TYR A 265 -12.73 -9.88 3.60
C TYR A 265 -11.33 -9.87 4.22
N ILE A 266 -10.66 -8.72 4.07
CA ILE A 266 -9.34 -8.47 4.64
C ILE A 266 -9.40 -7.25 5.57
N ILE A 267 -8.91 -7.40 6.81
CA ILE A 267 -8.73 -6.30 7.76
C ILE A 267 -7.27 -6.21 8.17
N ILE A 268 -6.64 -5.07 7.93
CA ILE A 268 -5.29 -4.77 8.39
C ILE A 268 -5.35 -3.70 9.48
N ASN A 269 -5.09 -4.08 10.73
CA ASN A 269 -5.07 -3.13 11.84
C ASN A 269 -3.74 -2.40 11.98
N ASP A 270 -2.64 -3.13 11.80
CA ASP A 270 -1.27 -2.61 11.83
C ASP A 270 -0.30 -3.65 11.23
N GLY A 271 0.98 -3.31 11.12
CA GLY A 271 2.03 -4.23 10.68
C GLY A 271 3.00 -3.59 9.69
N THR A 272 3.98 -4.38 9.25
CA THR A 272 4.89 -4.01 8.16
C THR A 272 4.78 -5.02 7.03
N PHE A 273 4.50 -4.54 5.82
CA PHE A 273 4.24 -5.35 4.64
C PHE A 273 5.24 -5.01 3.54
N ILE A 274 5.92 -6.04 3.04
CA ILE A 274 6.70 -5.96 1.79
C ILE A 274 6.15 -7.05 0.88
N ILE A 275 5.37 -6.68 -0.13
CA ILE A 275 4.69 -7.60 -1.02
C ILE A 275 5.23 -7.39 -2.44
N ASN A 276 5.75 -8.46 -3.04
CA ASN A 276 6.07 -8.53 -4.45
C ASN A 276 5.23 -9.65 -5.04
N ALA A 277 4.14 -9.29 -5.70
CA ALA A 277 3.19 -10.21 -6.31
C ALA A 277 3.30 -10.16 -7.83
N ALA A 278 2.97 -11.25 -8.49
CA ALA A 278 2.82 -11.21 -9.94
C ALA A 278 1.48 -10.55 -10.28
N ASP A 279 0.41 -11.05 -9.68
CA ASP A 279 -0.96 -10.55 -9.83
C ASP A 279 -1.24 -9.50 -8.75
N ASP A 280 -2.15 -9.72 -7.81
CA ASP A 280 -2.55 -8.68 -6.85
C ASP A 280 -1.68 -8.64 -5.58
N GLY A 281 -1.46 -7.43 -5.06
CA GLY A 281 -0.81 -7.29 -3.76
C GLY A 281 -1.68 -7.84 -2.62
N ILE A 282 -2.93 -7.38 -2.57
CA ILE A 282 -3.95 -7.75 -1.57
C ILE A 282 -5.30 -7.78 -2.28
N ALA A 283 -6.00 -8.92 -2.26
CA ALA A 283 -7.28 -9.11 -2.92
C ALA A 283 -8.35 -9.65 -1.97
N ALA A 284 -9.50 -8.97 -1.89
CA ALA A 284 -10.76 -9.58 -1.48
C ALA A 284 -11.55 -9.87 -2.75
N SER A 285 -11.37 -11.08 -3.28
CA SER A 285 -11.51 -11.42 -4.70
C SER A 285 -12.88 -11.97 -5.10
N TYR A 286 -13.78 -12.21 -4.13
CA TYR A 286 -15.11 -12.75 -4.40
C TYR A 286 -15.88 -11.88 -5.41
N ASP A 287 -16.09 -12.38 -6.62
CA ASP A 287 -16.94 -11.74 -7.62
C ASP A 287 -18.21 -12.55 -7.85
N ILE A 288 -19.31 -12.03 -7.32
CA ILE A 288 -20.63 -12.67 -7.42
C ILE A 288 -21.08 -12.91 -8.88
N ASP A 289 -20.59 -12.11 -9.83
CA ASP A 289 -20.97 -12.25 -11.24
C ASP A 289 -20.19 -13.36 -11.96
N ASP A 290 -19.05 -13.78 -11.41
CA ASP A 290 -18.20 -14.85 -11.95
C ASP A 290 -18.50 -16.23 -11.34
N GLU A 291 -19.31 -16.29 -10.28
CA GLU A 291 -19.67 -17.54 -9.60
C GLU A 291 -20.73 -18.38 -10.33
N GLU A 292 -20.51 -19.69 -10.39
CA GLU A 292 -21.52 -20.64 -10.91
C GLU A 292 -22.75 -20.73 -9.98
N GLU A 293 -22.52 -20.66 -8.67
CA GLU A 293 -23.54 -20.70 -7.62
C GLU A 293 -23.33 -19.56 -6.63
N PRO A 294 -23.72 -18.31 -7.00
CA PRO A 294 -23.40 -17.12 -6.21
C PRO A 294 -24.06 -17.13 -4.83
N ASP A 295 -23.32 -16.67 -3.83
CA ASP A 295 -23.77 -16.40 -2.46
C ASP A 295 -23.78 -14.89 -2.21
N ASP A 296 -24.98 -14.30 -2.25
CA ASP A 296 -25.20 -12.87 -2.03
C ASP A 296 -25.02 -12.41 -0.58
N THR A 297 -24.66 -13.33 0.32
CA THR A 297 -24.33 -13.03 1.72
C THR A 297 -22.86 -12.71 1.93
N ILE A 298 -21.99 -13.07 0.97
CA ILE A 298 -20.57 -12.73 0.97
C ILE A 298 -20.42 -11.25 0.61
N THR A 299 -19.62 -10.53 1.42
CA THR A 299 -19.31 -9.12 1.17
C THR A 299 -17.79 -8.96 1.10
N PRO A 300 -17.20 -8.91 -0.09
CA PRO A 300 -15.78 -8.68 -0.25
C PRO A 300 -15.42 -7.24 0.12
N TYR A 301 -14.56 -7.07 1.11
CA TYR A 301 -14.07 -5.74 1.47
C TYR A 301 -12.63 -5.78 1.98
N VAL A 302 -11.95 -4.64 1.83
CA VAL A 302 -10.64 -4.39 2.42
C VAL A 302 -10.76 -3.20 3.36
N THR A 303 -10.38 -3.39 4.64
CA THR A 303 -10.27 -2.30 5.62
C THR A 303 -8.85 -2.19 6.14
N ILE A 304 -8.22 -1.02 6.00
CA ILE A 304 -6.88 -0.73 6.48
C ILE A 304 -6.96 0.34 7.57
N ASN A 305 -6.77 -0.06 8.82
CA ASN A 305 -6.73 0.84 9.98
C ASN A 305 -5.35 1.42 10.26
N GLY A 306 -4.29 0.85 9.68
CA GLY A 306 -2.91 1.26 9.85
C GLY A 306 -1.91 0.32 9.18
N GLY A 307 -0.62 0.54 9.44
CA GLY A 307 0.50 -0.27 8.91
C GLY A 307 1.44 0.51 7.97
N ASP A 308 2.57 -0.11 7.63
CA ASP A 308 3.56 0.40 6.66
C ASP A 308 3.69 -0.62 5.51
N PHE A 309 3.29 -0.23 4.31
CA PHE A 309 3.19 -1.09 3.14
C PHE A 309 4.15 -0.64 2.04
N THR A 310 4.84 -1.61 1.46
CA THR A 310 5.49 -1.51 0.16
C THR A 310 4.99 -2.65 -0.71
N ILE A 311 4.17 -2.33 -1.71
CA ILE A 311 3.55 -3.30 -2.60
C ILE A 311 4.08 -3.05 -4.02
N ASN A 312 4.57 -4.10 -4.66
CA ASN A 312 4.94 -4.08 -6.07
C ASN A 312 4.23 -5.22 -6.78
N THR A 313 3.51 -4.91 -7.86
CA THR A 313 2.89 -5.93 -8.72
C THR A 313 3.42 -5.80 -10.15
N SER A 314 3.50 -6.94 -10.85
CA SER A 314 4.04 -6.96 -12.22
C SER A 314 3.00 -7.15 -13.30
N GLU A 315 1.81 -7.64 -12.95
CA GLU A 315 0.70 -7.93 -13.86
C GLU A 315 -0.66 -7.45 -13.30
N GLY A 316 -0.91 -7.56 -11.99
CA GLY A 316 -2.19 -7.16 -11.39
C GLY A 316 -2.18 -5.82 -10.63
N GLU A 317 -3.16 -5.67 -9.75
CA GLU A 317 -3.47 -4.50 -8.97
C GLU A 317 -2.65 -4.39 -7.67
N GLY A 318 -2.54 -3.17 -7.12
CA GLY A 318 -1.93 -2.98 -5.81
C GLY A 318 -2.77 -3.58 -4.67
N ILE A 319 -4.00 -3.11 -4.54
CA ILE A 319 -5.00 -3.59 -3.58
C ILE A 319 -6.35 -3.63 -4.28
N GLU A 320 -7.00 -4.79 -4.29
CA GLU A 320 -8.34 -4.99 -4.85
C GLU A 320 -9.35 -5.34 -3.74
N ALA A 321 -10.52 -4.73 -3.81
CA ALA A 321 -11.73 -5.25 -3.19
C ALA A 321 -12.85 -5.27 -4.21
N LYS A 322 -13.39 -6.45 -4.54
CA LYS A 322 -14.59 -6.54 -5.40
C LYS A 322 -15.80 -5.79 -4.82
N GLY A 323 -15.82 -5.53 -3.52
CA GLY A 323 -16.77 -4.65 -2.86
C GLY A 323 -16.11 -3.38 -2.33
N VAL A 324 -16.34 -3.04 -1.06
CA VAL A 324 -15.95 -1.74 -0.48
C VAL A 324 -14.50 -1.76 -0.02
N MET A 325 -13.79 -0.65 -0.25
CA MET A 325 -12.47 -0.44 0.33
C MET A 325 -12.49 0.76 1.28
N THR A 326 -11.95 0.61 2.50
CA THR A 326 -11.78 1.70 3.47
C THR A 326 -10.35 1.76 3.98
N ILE A 327 -9.70 2.91 3.82
CA ILE A 327 -8.37 3.22 4.34
C ILE A 327 -8.50 4.30 5.41
N ASN A 328 -8.38 3.92 6.68
CA ASN A 328 -8.49 4.82 7.83
C ASN A 328 -7.17 5.51 8.17
N ASP A 329 -6.05 4.80 8.05
CA ASP A 329 -4.70 5.32 8.27
C ASP A 329 -3.64 4.39 7.66
N GLY A 330 -2.36 4.75 7.77
CA GLY A 330 -1.22 3.93 7.36
C GLY A 330 -0.30 4.63 6.38
N ARG A 331 0.89 4.06 6.17
CA ARG A 331 1.83 4.49 5.14
C ARG A 331 1.79 3.47 4.01
N ILE A 332 1.22 3.84 2.87
CA ILE A 332 0.97 2.92 1.76
C ILE A 332 1.77 3.38 0.55
N ASN A 333 2.66 2.53 0.05
CA ASN A 333 3.43 2.78 -1.16
C ASN A 333 3.21 1.62 -2.15
N ILE A 334 2.53 1.91 -3.25
CA ILE A 334 2.15 0.96 -4.29
C ILE A 334 2.83 1.33 -5.60
N ASN A 335 3.50 0.35 -6.20
CA ASN A 335 3.91 0.39 -7.61
C ASN A 335 3.25 -0.80 -8.32
N SER A 336 2.16 -0.58 -9.04
CA SER A 336 1.44 -1.67 -9.71
C SER A 336 1.51 -1.57 -11.23
N TYR A 337 1.26 -2.71 -11.87
CA TYR A 337 1.14 -2.77 -13.32
C TYR A 337 -0.21 -2.21 -13.74
N ASP A 338 -1.30 -2.82 -13.25
CA ASP A 338 -2.68 -2.41 -13.47
C ASP A 338 -3.08 -1.29 -12.48
N ASP A 339 -4.30 -1.32 -11.95
CA ASP A 339 -4.78 -0.34 -10.99
C ASP A 339 -3.99 -0.35 -9.69
N GLY A 340 -3.96 0.79 -9.02
CA GLY A 340 -3.24 0.92 -7.76
C GLY A 340 -4.10 0.55 -6.56
N LEU A 341 -5.26 1.20 -6.46
CA LEU A 341 -6.35 0.83 -5.57
C LEU A 341 -7.57 0.60 -6.44
N ASN A 342 -8.14 -0.61 -6.43
CA ASN A 342 -9.32 -0.96 -7.20
C ASN A 342 -10.45 -1.38 -6.25
N SER A 343 -11.59 -0.70 -6.32
CA SER A 343 -12.78 -1.02 -5.52
C SER A 343 -14.01 -1.18 -6.41
N GLY A 344 -14.57 -2.39 -6.46
CA GLY A 344 -15.86 -2.63 -7.11
C GLY A 344 -17.05 -1.91 -6.42
N GLY A 345 -16.86 -1.52 -5.16
CA GLY A 345 -17.77 -0.72 -4.35
C GLY A 345 -17.30 0.73 -4.18
N ASN A 346 -17.55 1.32 -3.02
CA ASN A 346 -17.06 2.66 -2.69
C ASN A 346 -15.64 2.56 -2.14
N LEU A 347 -14.81 3.54 -2.48
CA LEU A 347 -13.50 3.74 -1.88
C LEU A 347 -13.52 4.92 -0.90
N TYR A 348 -13.19 4.64 0.36
CA TYR A 348 -13.06 5.65 1.41
C TYR A 348 -11.60 5.81 1.85
N ILE A 349 -11.08 7.03 1.79
CA ILE A 349 -9.75 7.40 2.29
C ILE A 349 -9.93 8.44 3.40
N ASN A 350 -9.79 8.01 4.65
CA ASN A 350 -9.99 8.86 5.82
C ASN A 350 -8.68 9.44 6.39
N GLY A 351 -7.54 8.84 6.06
CA GLY A 351 -6.24 9.18 6.61
C GLY A 351 -5.08 8.51 5.87
N GLY A 352 -3.91 8.51 6.50
CA GLY A 352 -2.69 7.88 5.97
C GLY A 352 -1.83 8.77 5.05
N ASP A 353 -0.64 8.25 4.74
CA ASP A 353 0.27 8.74 3.71
C ASP A 353 0.28 7.71 2.57
N ILE A 354 -0.54 7.96 1.55
CA ILE A 354 -0.83 7.06 0.44
C ILE A 354 -0.12 7.58 -0.81
N TYR A 355 0.73 6.74 -1.39
CA TYR A 355 1.37 6.96 -2.67
C TYR A 355 1.11 5.76 -3.57
N VAL A 356 0.57 6.05 -4.74
CA VAL A 356 0.17 5.05 -5.72
C VAL A 356 0.71 5.44 -7.08
N TYR A 357 1.44 4.52 -7.70
CA TYR A 357 2.03 4.67 -9.01
C TYR A 357 1.67 3.46 -9.87
N THR A 358 1.03 3.71 -11.01
CA THR A 358 0.59 2.68 -11.95
C THR A 358 1.18 2.88 -13.33
N THR A 359 1.34 1.80 -14.09
CA THR A 359 1.95 1.85 -15.42
C THR A 359 1.01 1.55 -16.57
N LEU A 360 -0.06 0.79 -16.34
CA LEU A 360 -1.04 0.41 -17.34
C LEU A 360 -2.41 1.02 -17.10
N ASN A 361 -2.88 1.22 -15.88
CA ASN A 361 -4.27 1.63 -15.64
C ASN A 361 -4.39 2.75 -14.58
N ASP A 362 -5.57 2.94 -14.00
CA ASP A 362 -5.89 4.00 -13.08
C ASP A 362 -5.11 3.90 -11.76
N ALA A 363 -4.62 5.04 -11.27
CA ALA A 363 -3.95 5.00 -9.97
C ALA A 363 -4.94 4.63 -8.85
N ILE A 364 -6.15 5.17 -8.91
CA ILE A 364 -7.20 4.91 -7.94
C ILE A 364 -8.52 4.78 -8.69
N ASP A 365 -9.09 3.58 -8.70
CA ASP A 365 -10.35 3.26 -9.36
C ASP A 365 -11.44 2.84 -8.35
N SER A 366 -12.68 3.22 -8.69
CA SER A 366 -13.87 2.76 -8.01
C SER A 366 -15.05 2.67 -8.97
N ASN A 367 -15.69 1.50 -9.01
CA ASN A 367 -16.93 1.30 -9.78
C ASN A 367 -18.13 2.08 -9.20
N THR A 368 -17.97 2.76 -8.05
CA THR A 368 -19.00 3.65 -7.49
C THR A 368 -18.47 5.04 -7.17
N GLY A 369 -18.07 5.33 -5.92
CA GLY A 369 -17.66 6.64 -5.48
C GLY A 369 -16.35 6.61 -4.72
N ILE A 370 -15.58 7.68 -4.90
CA ILE A 370 -14.37 7.95 -4.11
C ILE A 370 -14.70 9.03 -3.10
N THR A 371 -14.40 8.78 -1.83
CA THR A 371 -14.52 9.77 -0.75
C THR A 371 -13.20 9.93 -0.01
N VAL A 372 -12.64 11.13 -0.07
CA VAL A 372 -11.43 11.50 0.67
C VAL A 372 -11.78 12.49 1.78
N THR A 373 -11.48 12.11 3.02
CA THR A 373 -11.78 12.91 4.21
C THR A 373 -10.51 13.32 4.96
N GLY A 374 -9.33 12.76 4.68
CA GLY A 374 -8.09 13.12 5.36
C GLY A 374 -6.87 12.48 4.72
N GLY A 375 -5.71 12.63 5.38
CA GLY A 375 -4.45 12.03 4.91
C GLY A 375 -3.83 12.76 3.72
N THR A 376 -2.74 12.20 3.21
CA THR A 376 -2.06 12.63 1.99
C THR A 376 -2.22 11.52 0.96
N THR A 377 -2.80 11.84 -0.20
CA THR A 377 -2.96 10.88 -1.31
C THR A 377 -2.31 11.44 -2.55
N ILE A 378 -1.27 10.76 -3.02
CA ILE A 378 -0.58 11.04 -4.27
C ILE A 378 -0.85 9.88 -5.21
N ALA A 379 -1.58 10.13 -6.30
CA ALA A 379 -2.02 9.10 -7.24
C ALA A 379 -1.49 9.42 -8.64
N ILE A 380 -0.68 8.51 -9.20
CA ILE A 380 0.05 8.73 -10.45
C ILE A 380 -0.20 7.60 -11.42
N ALA A 381 -0.88 7.89 -12.53
CA ALA A 381 -0.99 7.00 -13.68
C ALA A 381 -0.16 7.56 -14.84
N VAL A 382 0.73 6.74 -15.42
CA VAL A 382 1.66 7.22 -16.46
C VAL A 382 1.33 6.74 -17.86
N ARG A 383 0.25 5.97 -18.05
CA ARG A 383 -0.22 5.60 -19.38
C ARG A 383 -0.72 6.83 -20.13
N VAL A 384 -0.55 6.83 -21.46
CA VAL A 384 -0.77 8.02 -22.30
C VAL A 384 -1.60 7.75 -23.56
N ASP A 385 -2.05 6.51 -23.78
CA ASP A 385 -2.71 6.10 -25.02
C ASP A 385 -4.15 5.58 -24.85
N GLU A 386 -4.61 5.36 -23.62
CA GLU A 386 -6.00 5.09 -23.26
C GLU A 386 -6.42 6.02 -22.12
N PRO A 387 -7.73 6.26 -21.91
CA PRO A 387 -8.24 7.28 -21.00
C PRO A 387 -8.15 6.88 -19.52
N ASP A 388 -6.99 6.42 -19.06
CA ASP A 388 -6.75 6.05 -17.67
C ASP A 388 -6.18 7.27 -16.91
N GLY A 389 -6.56 7.39 -15.65
CA GLY A 389 -6.43 8.60 -14.85
C GLY A 389 -5.77 8.42 -13.48
N SER A 390 -5.65 9.54 -12.79
CA SER A 390 -5.16 9.53 -11.40
C SER A 390 -6.24 9.12 -10.40
N PHE A 391 -7.50 9.36 -10.74
CA PHE A 391 -8.68 8.97 -9.99
C PHE A 391 -9.77 8.68 -11.01
N ASP A 392 -10.38 7.50 -10.97
CA ASP A 392 -11.58 7.17 -11.73
C ASP A 392 -12.73 6.73 -10.80
N CYS A 393 -13.94 7.17 -11.12
CA CYS A 393 -15.13 6.77 -10.38
C CYS A 393 -16.39 6.72 -11.25
N ASP A 394 -16.86 5.51 -11.53
CA ASP A 394 -17.98 5.25 -12.44
C ASP A 394 -19.33 5.79 -11.94
N GLY A 395 -19.53 5.76 -10.62
CA GLY A 395 -20.72 6.31 -9.96
C GLY A 395 -20.78 7.84 -9.96
N ASN A 396 -19.76 8.52 -10.51
CA ASN A 396 -19.68 9.98 -10.67
C ASN A 396 -19.76 10.77 -9.33
N ILE A 397 -19.39 10.14 -8.21
CA ILE A 397 -19.26 10.81 -6.92
C ILE A 397 -17.80 10.75 -6.49
N PHE A 398 -17.11 11.88 -6.65
CA PHE A 398 -15.80 12.10 -6.06
C PHE A 398 -15.89 13.20 -5.00
N LYS A 399 -15.94 12.79 -3.74
CA LYS A 399 -16.17 13.69 -2.60
C LYS A 399 -14.87 14.02 -1.88
N ILE A 400 -14.59 15.30 -1.70
CA ILE A 400 -13.40 15.77 -0.97
C ILE A 400 -13.83 16.68 0.19
N THR A 401 -13.58 16.24 1.41
CA THR A 401 -13.91 17.01 2.63
C THR A 401 -12.69 17.33 3.51
N GLY A 402 -11.55 16.72 3.22
CA GLY A 402 -10.27 16.96 3.87
C GLY A 402 -9.17 16.20 3.14
N GLY A 403 -7.94 16.35 3.62
CA GLY A 403 -6.76 15.72 3.06
C GLY A 403 -5.89 16.68 2.23
N THR A 404 -4.80 16.11 1.72
CA THR A 404 -4.00 16.63 0.62
C THR A 404 -4.10 15.64 -0.52
N ILE A 405 -4.69 16.04 -1.63
CA ILE A 405 -4.85 15.20 -2.82
C ILE A 405 -3.98 15.77 -3.91
N LEU A 406 -3.18 14.92 -4.53
CA LEU A 406 -2.43 15.23 -5.73
C LEU A 406 -2.55 14.07 -6.72
N GLY A 407 -3.38 14.24 -7.74
CA GLY A 407 -3.52 13.30 -8.84
C GLY A 407 -2.75 13.76 -10.06
N LEU A 408 -1.97 12.88 -10.67
CA LEU A 408 -1.22 13.12 -11.89
C LEU A 408 -1.53 12.00 -12.89
N GLY A 409 -2.07 12.33 -14.06
CA GLY A 409 -2.49 11.32 -15.04
C GLY A 409 -2.63 11.86 -16.44
N LEU A 410 -3.11 11.01 -17.36
CA LEU A 410 -3.66 11.51 -18.61
C LEU A 410 -4.92 12.34 -18.30
N ASN A 411 -5.78 11.83 -17.42
CA ASN A 411 -7.00 12.49 -16.98
C ASN A 411 -7.31 12.24 -15.48
N THR A 412 -8.49 12.69 -15.04
CA THR A 412 -9.04 12.42 -13.70
C THR A 412 -10.55 12.63 -13.68
N SER A 413 -11.24 11.87 -12.83
CA SER A 413 -12.60 12.14 -12.39
C SER A 413 -12.69 13.47 -11.64
N PHE A 414 -13.82 14.17 -11.79
CA PHE A 414 -13.99 15.50 -11.23
C PHE A 414 -14.60 15.46 -9.83
N PRO A 415 -14.07 16.25 -8.88
CA PRO A 415 -14.73 16.40 -7.58
C PRO A 415 -16.16 16.88 -7.74
N THR A 416 -17.08 16.26 -7.01
CA THR A 416 -18.49 16.57 -7.03
C THR A 416 -18.75 17.77 -6.11
N GLU A 417 -19.00 18.95 -6.68
CA GLU A 417 -19.14 20.22 -5.96
C GLU A 417 -20.21 20.20 -4.85
N SER A 418 -21.32 19.50 -5.08
CA SER A 418 -22.47 19.48 -4.15
C SER A 418 -22.23 18.71 -2.84
N VAL A 419 -21.19 17.87 -2.79
CA VAL A 419 -20.85 17.03 -1.63
C VAL A 419 -19.44 17.31 -1.08
N SER A 420 -18.61 18.01 -1.85
CA SER A 420 -17.27 18.43 -1.43
C SER A 420 -17.30 19.71 -0.59
N THR A 421 -16.41 19.81 0.39
CA THR A 421 -16.24 21.01 1.23
C THR A 421 -14.84 21.60 1.19
N GLN A 422 -13.87 20.87 0.64
CA GLN A 422 -12.50 21.35 0.46
C GLN A 422 -12.30 21.78 -1.00
N ASN A 423 -11.59 22.90 -1.21
CA ASN A 423 -11.38 23.44 -2.54
C ASN A 423 -10.40 22.58 -3.33
N SER A 424 -10.64 22.43 -4.63
CA SER A 424 -9.78 21.72 -5.58
C SER A 424 -9.54 22.55 -6.85
N VAL A 425 -8.44 22.24 -7.53
CA VAL A 425 -8.10 22.79 -8.84
C VAL A 425 -7.63 21.68 -9.79
N ILE A 426 -8.12 21.71 -11.03
CA ILE A 426 -7.63 20.89 -12.14
C ILE A 426 -6.95 21.78 -13.17
N PHE A 427 -5.75 21.40 -13.61
CA PHE A 427 -4.90 22.18 -14.52
C PHE A 427 -4.01 21.28 -15.38
N ASP A 428 -3.39 21.88 -16.41
CA ASP A 428 -2.50 21.17 -17.33
C ASP A 428 -1.25 20.65 -16.60
N GLY A 429 -0.84 19.45 -16.97
CA GLY A 429 0.38 18.82 -16.47
C GLY A 429 1.66 19.50 -16.97
N ILE A 430 2.75 19.30 -16.23
CA ILE A 430 4.07 19.85 -16.55
C ILE A 430 5.06 18.74 -16.97
N ASN A 431 6.28 19.12 -17.38
CA ASN A 431 7.28 18.12 -17.73
C ASN A 431 7.79 17.37 -16.49
N ALA A 432 8.25 16.13 -16.72
CA ALA A 432 8.95 15.34 -15.72
C ALA A 432 10.19 16.06 -15.14
N ASN A 433 10.53 15.74 -13.89
CA ASN A 433 11.68 16.25 -13.15
C ASN A 433 11.69 17.78 -13.04
N GLN A 434 10.52 18.38 -12.89
CA GLN A 434 10.36 19.80 -12.57
C GLN A 434 9.64 19.94 -11.24
N ILE A 435 10.09 20.89 -10.42
CA ILE A 435 9.31 21.32 -9.26
C ILE A 435 8.15 22.17 -9.78
N LEU A 436 6.94 21.75 -9.43
CA LEU A 436 5.71 22.51 -9.47
C LEU A 436 5.57 23.27 -8.16
N ASN A 437 5.38 24.59 -8.23
CA ASN A 437 5.04 25.39 -7.07
C ASN A 437 3.78 26.22 -7.34
N ILE A 438 2.83 26.20 -6.40
CA ILE A 438 1.63 27.02 -6.43
C ILE A 438 1.70 27.97 -5.25
N GLN A 439 1.48 29.26 -5.50
CA GLN A 439 1.52 30.29 -4.47
C GLN A 439 0.40 31.32 -4.68
N SER A 440 -0.15 31.85 -3.60
CA SER A 440 -1.10 32.98 -3.62
C SER A 440 -0.39 34.29 -4.04
N GLU A 441 -1.18 35.33 -4.37
CA GLU A 441 -0.65 36.65 -4.71
C GLU A 441 0.20 37.31 -3.61
N ASP A 442 0.00 36.93 -2.34
CA ASP A 442 0.78 37.44 -1.21
C ASP A 442 2.07 36.63 -0.93
N GLY A 443 2.38 35.64 -1.76
CA GLY A 443 3.57 34.80 -1.63
C GLY A 443 3.42 33.67 -0.61
N THR A 444 2.20 33.32 -0.22
CA THR A 444 1.95 32.13 0.61
C THR A 444 1.93 30.88 -0.27
N GLU A 445 2.67 29.85 0.15
CA GLU A 445 2.75 28.58 -0.55
C GLU A 445 1.46 27.77 -0.40
N ALA A 446 0.98 27.22 -1.52
CA ALA A 446 -0.09 26.23 -1.56
C ALA A 446 0.50 24.82 -1.76
N LEU A 447 1.27 24.63 -2.83
CA LEU A 447 1.87 23.35 -3.20
C LEU A 447 3.34 23.54 -3.58
N THR A 448 4.19 22.60 -3.19
CA THR A 448 5.54 22.42 -3.76
C THR A 448 5.78 20.94 -3.98
N TYR A 449 5.85 20.51 -5.24
CA TYR A 449 5.90 19.11 -5.62
C TYR A 449 6.89 18.88 -6.76
N GLU A 450 7.77 17.89 -6.65
CA GLU A 450 8.61 17.43 -7.75
C GLU A 450 7.87 16.39 -8.58
N VAL A 451 7.50 16.78 -9.80
CA VAL A 451 6.73 15.94 -10.72
C VAL A 451 7.62 14.85 -11.31
N PRO A 452 7.38 13.55 -11.03
CA PRO A 452 8.31 12.49 -11.42
C PRO A 452 8.21 12.13 -12.91
N ASN A 453 7.02 12.20 -13.48
CA ASN A 453 6.72 11.79 -14.86
C ASN A 453 5.99 12.91 -15.60
N ARG A 454 6.14 12.96 -16.93
CA ARG A 454 5.37 13.90 -17.74
C ARG A 454 3.92 13.42 -17.74
N VAL A 455 3.02 14.27 -17.27
CA VAL A 455 1.58 14.01 -17.23
C VAL A 455 0.82 15.10 -17.99
N THR A 456 -0.45 14.83 -18.32
CA THR A 456 -1.30 15.76 -19.07
C THR A 456 -2.23 16.53 -18.14
N THR A 457 -2.67 15.91 -17.07
CA THR A 457 -3.65 16.46 -16.13
C THR A 457 -3.12 16.36 -14.71
N ILE A 458 -3.27 17.45 -13.94
CA ILE A 458 -3.03 17.44 -12.50
C ILE A 458 -4.29 17.92 -11.79
N ILE A 459 -4.74 17.16 -10.79
CA ILE A 459 -5.72 17.58 -9.80
C ILE A 459 -5.03 17.82 -8.46
N TYR A 460 -5.35 18.93 -7.83
CA TYR A 460 -4.84 19.27 -6.50
C TYR A 460 -5.97 19.74 -5.58
N SER A 461 -6.04 19.19 -4.37
CA SER A 461 -6.91 19.68 -3.30
C SER A 461 -6.15 19.75 -1.99
N ASN A 462 -6.30 20.87 -1.28
CA ASN A 462 -5.71 21.08 0.03
C ASN A 462 -6.38 22.27 0.73
N ALA A 463 -6.30 22.31 2.06
CA ALA A 463 -6.85 23.38 2.90
C ALA A 463 -6.28 24.77 2.60
N LYS A 464 -5.08 24.84 2.01
CA LYS A 464 -4.41 26.09 1.63
C LYS A 464 -5.06 26.79 0.42
N LEU A 465 -5.94 26.11 -0.31
CA LEU A 465 -6.75 26.72 -1.36
C LEU A 465 -7.98 27.38 -0.71
N GLU A 466 -8.04 28.71 -0.73
CA GLU A 466 -9.08 29.50 -0.06
C GLU A 466 -9.98 30.24 -1.05
N ILE A 467 -11.29 30.29 -0.76
CA ILE A 467 -12.27 31.01 -1.58
C ILE A 467 -11.93 32.51 -1.66
N GLY A 468 -11.94 33.04 -2.88
CA GLY A 468 -11.67 34.44 -3.20
C GLY A 468 -10.19 34.76 -3.36
N GLN A 469 -9.27 33.81 -3.11
CA GLN A 469 -7.84 33.99 -3.38
C GLN A 469 -7.49 33.60 -4.81
N THR A 470 -6.48 34.28 -5.37
CA THR A 470 -5.86 33.98 -6.66
C THR A 470 -4.49 33.35 -6.43
N TYR A 471 -4.23 32.28 -7.16
CA TYR A 471 -2.98 31.52 -7.13
C TYR A 471 -2.31 31.56 -8.50
N LYS A 472 -0.97 31.52 -8.47
CA LYS A 472 -0.10 31.45 -9.64
C LYS A 472 0.69 30.15 -9.63
N ILE A 473 0.98 29.62 -10.83
CA ILE A 473 1.74 28.40 -11.02
C ILE A 473 3.16 28.74 -11.48
N TYR A 474 4.15 28.18 -10.77
CA TYR A 474 5.57 28.29 -11.08
C TYR A 474 6.15 26.91 -11.37
N THR A 475 7.15 26.85 -12.25
CA THR A 475 7.89 25.62 -12.56
C THR A 475 9.40 25.79 -12.41
N GLY A 476 10.11 24.69 -12.15
CA GLY A 476 11.55 24.70 -11.94
C GLY A 476 11.94 25.21 -10.55
N GLY A 477 13.07 25.91 -10.43
CA GLY A 477 13.57 26.34 -9.12
C GLY A 477 14.23 25.23 -8.31
N THR A 478 14.41 25.47 -7.01
CA THR A 478 15.03 24.53 -6.06
C THR A 478 14.40 24.65 -4.68
N VAL A 479 14.39 23.55 -3.92
CA VAL A 479 14.07 23.57 -2.49
C VAL A 479 15.34 23.42 -1.65
N SER A 480 15.49 24.28 -0.65
CA SER A 480 16.57 24.18 0.34
C SER A 480 16.02 23.82 1.72
N ASN A 481 16.76 22.97 2.45
CA ASN A 481 16.40 22.50 3.81
C ASN A 481 14.98 21.92 3.90
N GLY A 482 14.51 21.28 2.83
CA GLY A 482 13.17 20.70 2.76
C GLY A 482 13.10 19.26 3.26
N THR A 483 11.91 18.87 3.69
CA THR A 483 11.52 17.47 3.88
C THR A 483 10.66 17.09 2.68
N GLU A 484 11.13 16.10 1.93
CA GLU A 484 10.48 15.58 0.73
C GLU A 484 10.11 14.11 0.96
N VAL A 485 8.89 13.76 0.57
CA VAL A 485 8.39 12.38 0.53
C VAL A 485 7.59 12.22 -0.76
N ASN A 486 8.04 11.32 -1.64
CA ASN A 486 7.39 10.98 -2.91
C ASN A 486 7.09 12.20 -3.80
N GLY A 487 8.03 13.14 -3.84
CA GLY A 487 7.98 14.41 -4.57
C GLY A 487 7.36 15.56 -3.78
N LEU A 488 6.56 15.30 -2.73
CA LEU A 488 5.89 16.35 -1.96
C LEU A 488 6.82 16.96 -0.91
N TYR A 489 7.03 18.27 -1.00
CA TYR A 489 7.76 19.03 0.00
C TYR A 489 6.79 19.55 1.07
N THR A 490 7.05 19.22 2.34
CA THR A 490 6.23 19.65 3.50
C THR A 490 6.90 20.72 4.36
N SER A 491 8.17 21.00 4.09
CA SER A 491 8.93 22.09 4.72
C SER A 491 10.05 22.56 3.80
N GLY A 492 10.74 23.63 4.21
CA GLY A 492 11.89 24.17 3.51
C GLY A 492 11.61 25.52 2.86
N THR A 493 12.49 25.90 1.92
CA THR A 493 12.36 27.16 1.17
C THR A 493 12.51 26.89 -0.30
N TYR A 494 11.44 27.17 -1.05
CA TYR A 494 11.42 27.16 -2.51
C TYR A 494 11.93 28.50 -3.06
N SER A 495 12.76 28.47 -4.10
CA SER A 495 13.24 29.68 -4.76
C SER A 495 13.66 29.45 -6.21
N GLY A 496 13.66 30.54 -6.99
CA GLY A 496 14.18 30.53 -8.37
C GLY A 496 13.24 29.90 -9.40
N GLY A 497 11.95 29.75 -9.07
CA GLY A 497 10.92 29.28 -9.98
C GLY A 497 10.61 30.27 -11.10
N THR A 498 10.19 29.76 -12.25
CA THR A 498 9.70 30.56 -13.38
C THR A 498 8.18 30.59 -13.38
N ASP A 499 7.57 31.79 -13.42
CA ASP A 499 6.10 31.95 -13.57
C ASP A 499 5.69 31.31 -14.92
N SER A 500 4.75 30.37 -14.87
CA SER A 500 4.23 29.69 -16.07
C SER A 500 3.35 30.61 -16.93
N GLY A 501 2.85 31.71 -16.35
CA GLY A 501 1.80 32.55 -16.92
C GLY A 501 0.39 32.12 -16.53
N ASP A 502 0.23 30.91 -15.96
CA ASP A 502 -1.06 30.39 -15.53
C ASP A 502 -1.42 30.87 -14.12
N SER A 503 -2.71 31.18 -13.95
CA SER A 503 -3.27 31.58 -12.66
C SER A 503 -4.74 31.18 -12.55
N PHE A 504 -5.23 31.02 -11.33
CA PHE A 504 -6.61 30.68 -11.05
C PHE A 504 -7.11 31.36 -9.78
N THR A 505 -8.40 31.68 -9.75
CA THR A 505 -9.08 32.20 -8.55
C THR A 505 -10.09 31.16 -8.08
N ILE A 506 -10.05 30.79 -6.79
CA ILE A 506 -11.00 29.86 -6.20
C ILE A 506 -12.33 30.59 -5.98
N ASN A 507 -13.31 30.39 -6.86
CA ASN A 507 -14.65 31.00 -6.76
C ASN A 507 -15.74 30.01 -6.34
N SER A 508 -15.44 28.72 -6.38
CA SER A 508 -16.29 27.57 -6.07
C SER A 508 -15.42 26.46 -5.49
N THR A 509 -16.03 25.43 -4.92
CA THR A 509 -15.29 24.27 -4.36
C THR A 509 -14.43 23.57 -5.41
N VAL A 510 -14.84 23.60 -6.68
CA VAL A 510 -14.09 23.02 -7.79
C VAL A 510 -13.71 24.12 -8.77
N THR A 511 -12.43 24.19 -9.12
CA THR A 511 -11.88 25.13 -10.11
C THR A 511 -11.18 24.34 -11.21
N GLN A 512 -11.36 24.74 -12.48
CA GLN A 512 -10.65 24.15 -13.61
C GLN A 512 -10.06 25.26 -14.48
N ILE A 513 -8.76 25.17 -14.76
CA ILE A 513 -8.06 26.07 -15.69
C ILE A 513 -7.33 25.33 -16.82
N GLY A 514 -7.37 24.00 -16.81
CA GLY A 514 -6.78 23.12 -17.82
C GLY A 514 -7.11 21.65 -17.50
N GLY A 515 -6.32 20.74 -18.04
CA GLY A 515 -6.47 19.29 -17.86
C GLY A 515 -7.56 18.69 -18.72
N GLU A 516 -7.43 17.39 -18.98
CA GLU A 516 -8.43 16.57 -19.65
C GLU A 516 -9.35 15.90 -18.63
N MET A 517 -10.65 15.89 -18.94
CA MET A 517 -11.60 15.13 -18.14
C MET A 517 -11.53 13.66 -18.57
N GLY A 518 -11.50 12.75 -17.58
CA GLY A 518 -11.71 11.34 -17.86
C GLY A 518 -13.13 11.10 -18.37
N PRO A 519 -13.40 9.97 -19.03
CA PRO A 519 -14.75 9.56 -19.30
C PRO A 519 -15.53 9.55 -17.98
N THR A 520 -16.54 10.40 -17.84
CA THR A 520 -17.55 10.23 -16.78
C THR A 520 -18.28 8.94 -17.12
N GLY A 521 -18.06 7.86 -16.36
CA GLY A 521 -18.54 6.52 -16.67
C GLY A 521 -19.89 6.52 -17.41
N GLU A 522 -19.89 6.17 -18.70
CA GLU A 522 -21.07 5.42 -19.16
C GLU A 522 -20.98 4.09 -18.42
N PRO A 523 -22.05 3.60 -17.77
CA PRO A 523 -21.99 2.39 -16.97
C PRO A 523 -21.37 1.28 -17.81
N GLY A 524 -20.10 1.00 -17.53
CA GLY A 524 -19.28 0.09 -18.27
C GLY A 524 -19.89 -1.27 -18.09
N THR A 525 -20.24 -1.92 -19.20
CA THR A 525 -20.31 -3.38 -19.19
C THR A 525 -18.96 -3.85 -18.70
N SER A 526 -18.91 -4.41 -17.49
CA SER A 526 -17.82 -5.23 -16.98
C SER A 526 -17.26 -6.06 -18.12
N GLY A 527 -16.12 -5.62 -18.65
CA GLY A 527 -15.29 -6.49 -19.43
C GLY A 527 -14.74 -7.49 -18.43
N PRO A 528 -15.00 -8.80 -18.58
CA PRO A 528 -14.47 -9.76 -17.64
C PRO A 528 -12.96 -9.60 -17.63
N GLY A 529 -12.39 -9.50 -16.43
CA GLY A 529 -10.95 -9.69 -16.21
C GLY A 529 -10.52 -10.87 -17.06
N GLY A 530 -9.56 -10.62 -17.96
CA GLY A 530 -9.10 -11.65 -18.87
C GLY A 530 -8.61 -12.83 -18.04
N PRO A 531 -9.01 -14.08 -18.33
CA PRO A 531 -8.60 -15.21 -17.53
C PRO A 531 -7.08 -15.33 -17.59
N GLY A 532 -6.45 -15.25 -16.41
CA GLY A 532 -5.05 -15.57 -16.18
C GLY A 532 -4.68 -16.84 -16.94
N GLY A 533 -3.85 -16.68 -17.95
CA GLY A 533 -3.48 -17.74 -18.88
C GLY A 533 -2.31 -18.56 -18.36
N ASN A 534 -2.63 -19.58 -17.55
CA ASN A 534 -1.92 -20.87 -17.40
C ASN A 534 -0.47 -20.93 -16.87
#